data_AF-A0A962R7L8-F1
#
_entry.id   AF-A0A962R7L8-F1
#
_cell.length_a   1.000
_cell.length_b   1.000
_cell.length_c   1.000
_cell.angle_alpha   90.00
_cell.angle_beta   90.00
_cell.angle_gamma   90.00
#
_symmetry.space_group_name_H-M   'P 1'
#
loop_
_entity.id
_entity.type
_entity.pdbx_description
1 polymer ?
#
loop_
_entity_poly.entity_id
_entity_poly.type
_entity_poly.pdbx_seq_one_letter_code
_entity_poly.pdbx_strand_id
1 'polypeptide(L)' 'TDNGNVILDVHDMEIMDPVAMENELNKIAGIVTVGIFANRPADVLILGTDTGIQTVE' A
#
# COMPACT_ATOMS: atom_id res chain seq x y z
N THR A 1 -4.47 11.72 10.96
CA THR A 1 -3.14 11.86 10.33
C THR A 1 -2.48 13.15 10.82
N ASP A 2 -1.21 13.37 10.51
CA ASP A 2 -0.54 14.68 10.68
C ASP A 2 -1.27 15.81 9.92
N ASN A 3 -1.84 15.49 8.76
CA ASN A 3 -2.68 16.38 7.94
C ASN A 3 -4.12 16.57 8.47
N GLY A 4 -4.46 16.03 9.65
CA GLY A 4 -5.80 16.20 10.25
C GLY A 4 -6.95 15.41 9.60
N ASN A 5 -6.66 14.54 8.63
CA ASN A 5 -7.65 13.69 7.98
C ASN A 5 -7.98 12.44 8.82
N VAL A 6 -9.17 11.89 8.59
CA VAL A 6 -9.60 10.58 9.11
C VAL A 6 -8.98 9.44 8.31
N ILE A 7 -8.94 8.24 8.89
CA ILE A 7 -8.53 7.00 8.24
C ILE A 7 -9.74 6.06 8.20
N LEU A 8 -9.97 5.44 7.04
CA LEU A 8 -10.95 4.38 6.85
C LEU A 8 -10.21 3.07 6.61
N ASP A 9 -10.25 2.15 7.57
CA ASP A 9 -9.70 0.80 7.43
C ASP A 9 -10.75 -0.09 6.75
N VAL A 10 -10.43 -0.60 5.55
CA VAL A 10 -11.31 -1.47 4.77
C VAL A 10 -10.92 -2.93 5.03
N HIS A 11 -11.85 -3.69 5.61
CA HIS A 11 -11.67 -5.12 5.89
C HIS A 11 -12.24 -5.99 4.77
N ASP A 12 -11.81 -7.25 4.74
CA ASP A 12 -12.34 -8.31 3.86
C ASP A 12 -12.27 -8.04 2.35
N MET A 13 -11.35 -7.17 1.93
CA MET A 13 -11.11 -6.86 0.53
C MET A 13 -10.04 -7.78 -0.07
N GLU A 14 -10.37 -8.47 -1.16
CA GLU A 14 -9.40 -9.19 -1.99
C GLU A 14 -8.81 -8.24 -3.05
N ILE A 15 -7.51 -7.95 -2.94
CA ILE A 15 -6.81 -7.04 -3.85
C ILE A 15 -6.14 -7.86 -4.96
N MET A 16 -6.91 -8.19 -6.00
CA MET A 16 -6.47 -9.05 -7.11
C MET A 16 -5.55 -8.32 -8.11
N ASP A 17 -5.78 -7.03 -8.31
CA ASP A 17 -4.92 -6.14 -9.11
C ASP A 17 -4.63 -4.87 -8.29
N PRO A 18 -3.50 -4.84 -7.55
CA PRO A 18 -3.14 -3.71 -6.70
C PRO A 18 -2.96 -2.40 -7.48
N VAL A 19 -2.43 -2.45 -8.70
CA VAL A 19 -2.16 -1.26 -9.52
C VAL A 19 -3.48 -0.65 -10.01
N ALA A 20 -4.39 -1.47 -10.53
CA ALA A 20 -5.69 -1.00 -10.96
C ALA A 20 -6.49 -0.41 -9.78
N MET A 21 -6.51 -1.11 -8.64
CA MET A 21 -7.23 -0.66 -7.45
C MET A 21 -6.67 0.64 -6.88
N GLU A 22 -5.35 0.77 -6.77
CA GLU A 22 -4.70 2.02 -6.35
C GLU A 22 -5.10 3.19 -7.26
N ASN A 23 -5.09 2.97 -8.58
CA ASN A 23 -5.45 3.98 -9.57
C ASN A 23 -6.94 4.35 -9.54
N GLU A 24 -7.83 3.41 -9.23
CA GLU A 24 -9.26 3.69 -9.10
C GLU A 24 -9.56 4.47 -7.81
N LEU A 25 -9.01 4.06 -6.67
CA LEU A 25 -9.22 4.72 -5.38
C LEU A 25 -8.69 6.16 -5.42
N ASN A 26 -7.51 6.40 -5.99
CA ASN A 26 -6.95 7.75 -6.12
C ASN A 26 -7.82 8.71 -6.97
N LYS A 27 -8.78 8.22 -7.75
CA LYS A 27 -9.72 9.07 -8.53
C LYS A 27 -10.97 9.48 -7.75
N ILE A 28 -11.21 8.93 -6.57
CA ILE A 28 -12.40 9.23 -5.77
C ILE A 28 -12.20 10.57 -5.05
N ALA A 29 -13.09 11.52 -5.30
CA ALA A 29 -13.06 12.81 -4.63
C ALA A 29 -13.16 12.65 -3.10
N GLY A 30 -12.25 13.29 -2.37
CA GLY A 30 -12.17 13.19 -0.91
C GLY A 30 -11.16 12.14 -0.41
N ILE A 31 -10.71 11.21 -1.26
CA ILE A 31 -9.54 10.40 -0.94
C ILE A 31 -8.30 11.27 -1.03
N VAL A 32 -7.55 11.36 0.06
CA VAL A 32 -6.27 12.07 0.12
C VAL A 32 -5.13 11.14 -0.29
N THR A 33 -5.17 9.88 0.16
CA THR A 33 -4.22 8.84 -0.18
C THR A 33 -4.85 7.47 0.08
N VAL A 34 -4.35 6.44 -0.62
CA VAL A 34 -4.65 5.03 -0.36
C VAL A 34 -3.35 4.34 0.08
N GLY A 35 -3.45 3.41 1.04
CA GLY A 35 -2.30 2.65 1.55
C GLY A 35 -1.77 1.54 0.63
N ILE A 36 -2.02 1.62 -0.69
CA ILE A 36 -1.53 0.66 -1.68
C ILE A 36 -0.37 1.31 -2.43
N PHE A 37 0.80 0.65 -2.44
CA PHE A 37 2.03 1.13 -3.06
C PHE A 37 2.42 0.22 -4.24
N ALA A 38 1.57 0.16 -5.26
CA ALA A 38 1.69 -0.74 -6.39
C ALA A 38 2.22 -0.04 -7.66
N ASN A 39 1.82 1.21 -7.92
CA ASN A 39 2.39 2.01 -9.02
C ASN A 39 3.89 2.29 -8.82
N ARG A 40 4.32 2.45 -7.56
CA ARG A 40 5.72 2.56 -7.15
C ARG A 40 5.98 1.51 -6.06
N PRO A 41 6.31 0.26 -6.43
CA PRO A 41 6.60 -0.78 -5.46
C PRO A 41 7.97 -0.53 -4.82
N ALA A 42 8.33 -1.35 -3.83
CA ALA A 42 9.70 -1.34 -3.29
C ALA A 42 10.69 -1.79 -4.38
N ASP A 43 11.84 -1.12 -4.46
CA ASP A 43 12.95 -1.53 -5.34
C ASP A 43 13.78 -2.63 -4.68
N VAL A 44 13.81 -2.66 -3.34
CA VAL A 44 14.54 -3.64 -2.53
C VAL A 44 13.71 -3.96 -1.28
N LEU A 45 13.57 -5.25 -0.97
CA LEU A 45 12.97 -5.76 0.26
C LEU A 45 14.06 -6.32 1.18
N ILE A 46 14.20 -5.74 2.37
CA ILE A 46 15.08 -6.26 3.43
C ILE A 46 14.20 -6.98 4.45
N LEU A 47 14.26 -8.31 4.45
CA LEU A 47 13.44 -9.19 5.28
C LEU A 47 14.22 -9.70 6.49
N GLY A 48 13.75 -9.38 7.69
CA GLY A 48 14.24 -10.00 8.92
C GLY A 48 13.61 -11.39 9.11
N THR A 49 14.44 -12.43 9.12
CA THR A 49 14.02 -13.82 9.35
C THR A 49 14.69 -14.39 10.59
N ASP A 50 14.19 -15.51 11.12
CA ASP A 50 14.81 -16.23 12.25
C ASP A 50 16.25 -16.69 11.94
N THR A 51 16.60 -16.79 10.66
CA THR A 51 17.94 -17.18 10.18
C THR A 51 18.86 -16.00 9.85
N GLY A 52 18.38 -14.77 10.01
CA GLY A 52 19.11 -13.55 9.67
C GLY A 52 18.40 -12.68 8.63
N ILE A 53 19.13 -11.71 8.10
CA ILE A 53 18.61 -10.74 7.13
C ILE A 53 18.69 -11.33 5.72
N GLN A 54 17.59 -11.21 4.96
CA GLN A 54 17.52 -11.55 3.54
C GLN A 54 17.21 -10.29 2.73
N THR A 55 17.87 -10.10 1.60
CA THR A 55 17.60 -8.99 0.68
C THR A 55 17.04 -9.56 -0.63
N VAL A 56 15.91 -9.02 -1.09
CA VAL A 56 15.31 -9.31 -2.40
C VAL A 56 15.34 -8.02 -3.21
N GLU A 57 15.89 -8.08 -4.41
CA GLU A 57 16.01 -6.96 -5.37
C GLU A 57 15.23 -7.28 -6.65
#